data_AF-A0A3B0Z7I6-F1
#
_entry.id   AF-A0A3B0Z7I6-F1
#
_cell.length_a   1.000
_cell.length_b   1.000
_cell.length_c   1.000
_cell.angle_alpha   90.00
_cell.angle_beta   90.00
_cell.angle_gamma   90.00
#
_symmetry.space_group_name_H-M   'P 1'
#
loop_
_entity.id
_entity.type
_entity.pdbx_description
1 polymer ?
#
loop_
_entity_poly.entity_id
_entity_poly.type
_entity_poly.pdbx_seq_one_letter_code
_entity_poly.pdbx_strand_id
1 'polypeptide(L)'
;MQDTPPKTKAYSNTEALEYYLQIPLIDLWCPTNENISKVQFIADFIQPLTKSTSFGVLARIEVRPNVIHKALLLLQAIIRIRYLSIKLKHQGYDVVGRFGVYPSINLPVTLYELNTQAETYCNKFILPTFPPNLNGRLRMLIMKFAKCHPSTAGIVLIVRKK
;
A
#
# COMPACT_ATOMS: atom_id res chain seq x y z
N MET A 1 -34.95 -3.66 -26.54
CA MET A 1 -34.58 -3.33 -25.16
C MET A 1 -33.10 -3.67 -25.00
N GLN A 2 -32.24 -2.66 -24.96
CA GLN A 2 -30.82 -2.83 -24.69
C GLN A 2 -30.67 -2.84 -23.16
N ASP A 3 -30.30 -3.99 -22.59
CA ASP A 3 -29.91 -4.08 -21.19
C ASP A 3 -28.69 -3.20 -20.97
N THR A 4 -28.91 -2.04 -20.35
CA THR A 4 -27.82 -1.23 -19.81
C THR A 4 -27.08 -2.07 -18.77
N PRO A 5 -25.77 -2.31 -18.94
CA PRO A 5 -25.00 -3.05 -17.95
C PRO A 5 -25.09 -2.32 -16.59
N PRO A 6 -25.21 -3.06 -15.47
CA PRO A 6 -25.25 -2.46 -14.15
C PRO A 6 -24.01 -1.60 -13.96
N LYS A 7 -24.21 -0.33 -13.55
CA LYS A 7 -23.15 0.62 -13.20
C LYS A 7 -22.10 -0.11 -12.38
N THR A 8 -20.95 -0.37 -12.99
CA THR A 8 -19.81 -1.05 -12.40
C THR A 8 -19.47 -0.37 -11.08
N LYS A 9 -19.72 -1.07 -9.96
CA LYS A 9 -18.99 -0.82 -8.72
C LYS A 9 -17.52 -0.75 -9.12
N ALA A 10 -16.83 0.32 -8.75
CA ALA A 10 -15.38 0.39 -8.89
C ALA A 10 -14.79 -0.66 -7.94
N TYR A 11 -14.78 -1.92 -8.38
CA TYR A 11 -14.06 -2.99 -7.70
C TYR A 11 -12.60 -2.55 -7.70
N SER A 12 -12.10 -2.19 -6.52
CA SER A 12 -10.67 -2.03 -6.33
C SER A 12 -10.04 -3.35 -6.74
N ASN A 13 -9.27 -3.36 -7.83
CA ASN A 13 -8.53 -4.52 -8.34
C ASN A 13 -7.46 -4.97 -7.31
N THR A 14 -7.88 -5.53 -6.19
CA THR A 14 -7.03 -6.08 -5.11
C THR A 14 -7.07 -7.60 -5.10
N GLU A 15 -7.95 -8.24 -5.87
CA GLU A 15 -8.15 -9.69 -5.93
C GLU A 15 -6.83 -10.46 -6.12
N ALA A 16 -5.95 -9.98 -7.02
CA ALA A 16 -4.65 -10.58 -7.23
C ALA A 16 -3.79 -10.58 -5.95
N LEU A 17 -3.76 -9.46 -5.23
CA LEU A 17 -3.01 -9.36 -3.97
C LEU A 17 -3.64 -10.18 -2.85
N GLU A 18 -4.96 -10.23 -2.77
CA GLU A 18 -5.68 -11.08 -1.80
C GLU A 18 -5.39 -12.55 -2.06
N TYR A 19 -5.35 -12.97 -3.33
CA TYR A 19 -4.97 -14.32 -3.73
C TYR A 19 -3.52 -14.65 -3.30
N TYR A 20 -2.56 -13.77 -3.57
CA TYR A 20 -1.15 -14.00 -3.20
C TYR A 20 -0.90 -13.96 -1.69
N LEU A 21 -1.57 -13.06 -0.96
CA LEU A 21 -1.36 -12.89 0.48
C LEU A 21 -2.28 -13.77 1.34
N GLN A 22 -3.30 -14.39 0.73
CA GLN A 22 -4.32 -15.21 1.40
C GLN A 22 -5.03 -14.49 2.56
N ILE A 23 -5.19 -13.17 2.44
CA ILE A 23 -5.86 -12.30 3.42
C ILE A 23 -6.75 -11.30 2.70
N PRO A 24 -7.89 -10.88 3.31
CA PRO A 24 -8.71 -9.81 2.77
C PRO A 24 -7.94 -8.48 2.82
N LEU A 25 -8.05 -7.65 1.77
CA LEU A 25 -7.34 -6.38 1.66
C LEU A 25 -8.30 -5.19 1.66
N ILE A 26 -7.94 -4.16 2.42
CA ILE A 26 -8.63 -2.86 2.44
C ILE A 26 -7.80 -1.86 1.67
N ASP A 27 -8.39 -1.24 0.65
CA ASP A 27 -7.76 -0.16 -0.09
C ASP A 27 -8.01 1.21 0.58
N LEU A 28 -6.95 1.86 1.06
CA LEU A 28 -7.02 3.21 1.65
C LEU A 28 -7.19 4.31 0.60
N TRP A 29 -7.02 4.00 -0.67
CA TRP A 29 -7.18 4.94 -1.78
C TRP A 29 -8.56 4.82 -2.44
N CYS A 30 -9.57 4.30 -1.73
CA CYS A 30 -10.94 4.40 -2.22
C CYS A 30 -11.37 5.88 -2.20
N PRO A 31 -11.71 6.51 -3.35
CA PRO A 31 -12.27 7.85 -3.37
C PRO A 31 -13.73 7.77 -2.90
N THR A 32 -13.94 7.54 -1.60
CA THR A 32 -15.24 7.80 -1.00
C THR A 32 -15.44 9.31 -0.93
N ASN A 33 -16.53 9.79 -1.55
CA ASN A 33 -17.07 11.15 -1.54
C ASN A 33 -16.46 12.06 -0.47
N GLU A 34 -16.04 13.26 -0.88
CA GLU A 34 -15.27 14.28 -0.16
C GLU A 34 -15.79 14.70 1.24
N ASN A 35 -16.92 14.15 1.70
CA ASN A 35 -17.57 14.48 2.97
C ASN A 35 -17.46 13.42 4.08
N ILE A 36 -16.86 12.24 3.84
CA ILE A 36 -16.67 11.27 4.92
C ILE A 36 -15.35 11.58 5.64
N SER A 37 -15.45 11.94 6.92
CA SER A 37 -14.27 12.15 7.76
C SER A 37 -13.38 10.89 7.69
N LYS A 38 -12.08 11.04 7.44
CA LYS A 38 -11.11 9.91 7.38
C LYS A 38 -11.15 9.04 8.64
N VAL A 39 -11.70 9.56 9.74
CA VAL A 39 -11.89 8.89 11.02
C VAL A 39 -13.10 7.95 10.99
N GLN A 40 -14.23 8.37 10.39
CA GLN A 40 -15.40 7.52 10.16
C GLN A 40 -15.04 6.34 9.25
N PHE A 41 -14.34 6.60 8.13
CA PHE A 41 -13.98 5.56 7.16
C PHE A 41 -13.27 4.37 7.80
N ILE A 42 -12.32 4.64 8.70
CA ILE A 42 -11.59 3.59 9.41
C ILE A 42 -12.50 2.85 10.40
N ALA A 43 -13.37 3.55 11.13
CA ALA A 43 -14.27 2.91 12.10
C ALA A 43 -15.33 2.04 11.42
N ASP A 44 -15.92 2.56 10.34
CA ASP A 44 -17.00 1.92 9.58
C ASP A 44 -16.48 0.73 8.75
N PHE A 45 -15.22 0.74 8.31
CA PHE A 45 -14.59 -0.40 7.61
C PHE A 45 -13.94 -1.42 8.55
N ILE A 46 -13.42 -1.01 9.71
CA ILE A 46 -12.83 -1.97 10.67
C ILE A 46 -13.94 -2.82 11.32
N GLN A 47 -15.12 -2.25 11.60
CA GLN A 47 -16.23 -2.96 12.26
C GLN A 47 -16.66 -4.27 11.54
N PRO A 48 -16.85 -4.31 10.21
CA PRO A 48 -17.13 -5.54 9.49
C PRO A 48 -15.96 -6.55 9.51
N LEU A 49 -14.72 -6.04 9.46
CA LEU A 49 -13.51 -6.85 9.33
C LEU A 49 -13.00 -7.42 10.66
N THR A 50 -13.54 -6.94 11.79
CA THR A 50 -13.36 -7.53 13.13
C THR A 50 -13.70 -9.02 13.22
N LYS A 51 -14.46 -9.57 12.25
CA LYS A 51 -14.77 -11.01 12.16
C LYS A 51 -13.57 -11.85 11.70
N SER A 52 -12.63 -11.25 10.96
CA SER A 52 -11.40 -11.91 10.52
C SER A 52 -10.30 -11.73 11.56
N THR A 53 -9.51 -12.78 11.82
CA THR A 53 -8.35 -12.71 12.74
C THR A 53 -7.21 -11.87 12.17
N SER A 54 -7.12 -11.77 10.84
CA SER A 54 -6.15 -10.96 10.13
C SER A 54 -6.71 -10.35 8.85
N PHE A 55 -6.29 -9.13 8.56
CA PHE A 55 -6.61 -8.40 7.33
C PHE A 55 -5.40 -7.59 6.88
N GLY A 56 -5.35 -7.26 5.59
CA GLY A 56 -4.33 -6.38 5.04
C GLY A 56 -4.89 -4.99 4.73
N VAL A 57 -4.03 -3.98 4.79
CA VAL A 57 -4.36 -2.61 4.42
C VAL A 57 -3.40 -2.13 3.34
N LEU A 58 -3.93 -1.80 2.17
CA LEU A 58 -3.19 -1.34 1.01
C LEU A 58 -3.19 0.19 0.94
N ALA A 59 -1.99 0.77 0.88
CA ALA A 59 -1.77 2.15 0.50
C ALA A 59 -1.20 2.21 -0.92
N ARG A 60 -1.99 2.73 -1.87
CA ARG A 60 -1.54 2.90 -3.26
C ARG A 60 -0.54 4.05 -3.39
N ILE A 61 0.43 3.87 -4.27
CA ILE A 61 1.37 4.91 -4.70
C ILE A 61 1.13 5.11 -6.20
N GLU A 62 0.41 6.18 -6.57
CA GLU A 62 0.14 6.48 -7.98
C GLU A 62 1.43 6.59 -8.79
N VAL A 63 1.46 5.92 -9.95
CA VAL A 63 2.57 6.03 -10.90
C VAL A 63 2.37 7.30 -11.72
N ARG A 64 2.93 8.40 -11.23
CA ARG A 64 3.00 9.68 -11.97
C ARG A 64 4.38 9.84 -12.63
N PRO A 65 4.48 10.48 -13.79
CA PRO A 65 5.77 10.67 -14.49
C PRO A 65 6.74 11.56 -13.72
N ASN A 66 6.23 12.46 -12.87
CA ASN A 66 7.08 13.35 -12.09
C ASN A 66 7.67 12.64 -10.85
N VAL A 67 8.99 12.51 -10.87
CA VAL A 67 9.79 11.84 -9.84
C VAL A 67 9.62 12.46 -8.45
N ILE A 68 9.60 13.79 -8.37
CA ILE A 68 9.49 14.52 -7.10
C ILE A 68 8.10 14.31 -6.50
N HIS A 69 7.07 14.40 -7.35
CA HIS A 69 5.70 14.16 -6.90
C HIS A 69 5.51 12.72 -6.42
N LYS A 70 6.08 11.73 -7.13
CA LYS A 70 6.07 10.33 -6.71
C LYS A 70 6.77 10.13 -5.37
N ALA A 71 7.92 10.79 -5.17
CA ALA A 71 8.63 10.76 -3.91
C ALA A 71 7.81 11.32 -2.74
N LEU A 72 7.12 12.44 -2.95
CA LEU A 72 6.25 13.04 -1.95
C LEU A 72 5.05 12.13 -1.64
N LEU A 73 4.45 11.51 -2.66
CA LEU A 73 3.37 10.53 -2.47
C LEU A 73 3.84 9.29 -1.70
N LEU A 74 5.04 8.78 -2.00
CA LEU A 74 5.65 7.69 -1.24
C LEU A 74 5.85 8.08 0.22
N LEU A 75 6.43 9.26 0.47
CA LEU A 75 6.64 9.77 1.81
C LEU A 75 5.30 9.94 2.55
N GLN A 76 4.28 10.47 1.89
CA GLN A 76 2.95 10.62 2.44
C GLN A 76 2.31 9.26 2.75
N ALA A 77 2.44 8.27 1.87
CA ALA A 77 1.94 6.92 2.10
C ALA A 77 2.60 6.29 3.34
N ILE A 78 3.91 6.48 3.50
CA ILE A 78 4.65 5.97 4.67
C ILE A 78 4.22 6.66 5.96
N ILE A 79 4.06 7.99 5.94
CA ILE A 79 3.56 8.73 7.11
C ILE A 79 2.16 8.25 7.47
N ARG A 80 1.26 8.09 6.49
CA ARG A 80 -0.10 7.57 6.70
C ARG A 80 -0.10 6.16 7.27
N ILE A 81 0.75 5.27 6.74
CA ILE A 81 0.93 3.91 7.23
C ILE A 81 1.43 3.88 8.67
N ARG A 82 2.41 4.72 9.02
CA ARG A 82 2.91 4.83 10.40
C ARG A 82 1.82 5.30 11.35
N TYR A 83 1.09 6.35 10.95
CA TYR A 83 -0.03 6.85 11.74
C TYR A 83 -1.12 5.78 11.92
N LEU A 84 -1.49 5.08 10.86
CA LEU A 84 -2.47 4.01 10.91
C LEU A 84 -2.01 2.84 11.79
N SER A 85 -0.75 2.45 11.68
CA SER A 85 -0.14 1.42 12.52
C SER A 85 -0.22 1.76 14.01
N ILE A 86 0.00 3.03 14.38
CA ILE A 86 -0.16 3.51 15.76
C ILE A 86 -1.63 3.43 16.18
N LYS A 87 -2.56 3.92 15.35
CA LYS A 87 -4.01 3.91 15.64
C LYS A 87 -4.54 2.48 15.83
N LEU A 88 -4.17 1.55 14.95
CA LEU A 88 -4.52 0.14 15.04
C LEU A 88 -3.99 -0.50 16.32
N LYS A 89 -2.76 -0.15 16.72
CA LYS A 89 -2.18 -0.60 17.99
C LYS A 89 -3.00 -0.14 19.21
N HIS A 90 -3.48 1.09 19.20
CA HIS A 90 -4.38 1.59 20.25
C HIS A 90 -5.74 0.87 20.28
N GLN A 91 -6.15 0.25 19.17
CA GLN A 91 -7.39 -0.53 19.05
C GLN A 91 -7.19 -2.04 19.33
N GLY A 92 -6.03 -2.47 19.81
CA GLY A 92 -5.75 -3.87 20.13
C GLY A 92 -5.32 -4.74 18.94
N TYR A 93 -4.90 -4.12 17.83
CA TYR A 93 -4.34 -4.83 16.69
C TYR A 93 -2.82 -4.71 16.65
N ASP A 94 -2.14 -5.75 16.19
CA ASP A 94 -0.72 -5.71 15.88
C ASP A 94 -0.48 -5.73 14.37
N VAL A 95 0.52 -4.96 13.93
CA VAL A 95 1.02 -5.02 12.56
C VAL A 95 2.08 -6.11 12.50
N VAL A 96 1.72 -7.24 11.89
CA VAL A 96 2.56 -8.44 11.82
C VAL A 96 3.48 -8.43 10.61
N GLY A 97 3.23 -7.59 9.61
CA GLY A 97 4.07 -7.50 8.43
C GLY A 97 3.82 -6.24 7.59
N ARG A 98 4.83 -5.86 6.80
CA ARG A 98 4.76 -4.74 5.86
C ARG A 98 5.34 -5.20 4.54
N PHE A 99 4.59 -5.08 3.44
CA PHE A 99 4.99 -5.60 2.14
C PHE A 99 5.00 -4.49 1.09
N GLY A 100 6.06 -4.42 0.31
CA GLY A 100 6.11 -3.64 -0.92
C GLY A 100 5.55 -4.44 -2.09
N VAL A 101 4.77 -3.76 -2.93
CA VAL A 101 4.19 -4.31 -4.16
C VAL A 101 4.86 -3.70 -5.38
N TYR A 102 5.38 -4.52 -6.29
CA TYR A 102 6.02 -4.07 -7.53
C TYR A 102 5.63 -4.94 -8.73
N PRO A 103 5.51 -4.38 -9.95
CA PRO A 103 5.48 -2.96 -10.30
C PRO A 103 4.07 -2.36 -10.28
N SER A 104 3.05 -3.19 -10.05
CA SER A 104 1.64 -2.81 -10.08
C SER A 104 0.87 -3.59 -9.02
N ILE A 105 -0.23 -3.01 -8.54
CA ILE A 105 -1.16 -3.64 -7.60
C ILE A 105 -1.99 -4.72 -8.30
N ASN A 106 -2.40 -4.47 -9.55
CA ASN A 106 -3.29 -5.37 -10.27
C ASN A 106 -2.53 -6.58 -10.85
N LEU A 107 -1.25 -6.37 -11.18
CA LEU A 107 -0.35 -7.38 -11.75
C LEU A 107 1.01 -7.27 -11.02
N PRO A 108 1.08 -7.73 -9.77
CA PRO A 108 2.32 -7.73 -9.02
C PRO A 108 3.26 -8.78 -9.61
N VAL A 109 4.49 -8.37 -9.92
CA VAL A 109 5.59 -9.29 -10.27
C VAL A 109 6.27 -9.80 -9.00
N THR A 110 6.35 -8.96 -7.97
CA THR A 110 6.93 -9.36 -6.68
C THR A 110 6.22 -8.67 -5.53
N LEU A 111 6.15 -9.42 -4.43
CA LEU A 111 5.79 -8.94 -3.10
C LEU A 111 6.99 -9.22 -2.19
N TYR A 112 7.40 -8.22 -1.41
CA TYR A 112 8.56 -8.38 -0.54
C TYR A 112 8.36 -7.66 0.77
N GLU A 113 8.84 -8.26 1.85
CA GLU A 113 8.71 -7.70 3.18
C GLU A 113 9.69 -6.53 3.39
N LEU A 114 9.15 -5.37 3.78
CA LEU A 114 9.90 -4.14 4.03
C LEU A 114 10.67 -4.23 5.35
N ASN A 115 11.88 -3.66 5.37
CA ASN A 115 12.84 -3.70 6.48
C ASN A 115 13.40 -5.08 6.79
N THR A 116 13.47 -5.96 5.80
CA THR A 116 14.01 -7.32 5.94
C THR A 116 15.08 -7.62 4.89
N GLN A 117 15.67 -8.82 4.95
CA GLN A 117 16.57 -9.29 3.90
C GLN A 117 15.86 -9.43 2.54
N ALA A 118 14.54 -9.66 2.52
CA ALA A 118 13.76 -9.74 1.28
C ALA A 118 13.77 -8.40 0.53
N GLU A 119 13.64 -7.27 1.24
CA GLU A 119 13.77 -5.94 0.65
C GLU A 119 15.17 -5.72 0.07
N THR A 120 16.22 -6.08 0.82
CA THR A 120 17.61 -5.96 0.33
C THR A 120 17.85 -6.77 -0.94
N TYR A 121 17.34 -8.00 -0.99
CA TYR A 121 17.41 -8.85 -2.18
C TYR A 121 16.67 -8.22 -3.36
N CYS A 122 15.43 -7.78 -3.15
CA CYS A 122 14.62 -7.17 -4.20
C CYS A 122 15.26 -5.89 -4.74
N ASN A 123 15.76 -5.02 -3.88
CA ASN A 123 16.46 -3.79 -4.26
C ASN A 123 17.71 -4.07 -5.12
N LYS A 124 18.38 -5.20 -4.91
CA LYS A 124 19.62 -5.54 -5.61
C LYS A 124 19.38 -6.28 -6.94
N PHE A 125 18.38 -7.15 -7.00
CA PHE A 125 18.24 -8.11 -8.11
C PHE A 125 16.93 -7.99 -8.90
N ILE A 126 15.88 -7.38 -8.33
CA ILE A 126 14.54 -7.36 -8.96
C ILE A 126 14.15 -5.94 -9.39
N LEU A 127 14.44 -4.95 -8.54
CA LEU A 127 13.99 -3.58 -8.77
C LEU A 127 14.97 -2.81 -9.67
N PRO A 128 14.46 -1.85 -10.47
CA PRO A 128 15.29 -1.10 -11.40
C PRO A 128 16.26 -0.20 -10.63
N THR A 129 17.53 -0.22 -11.02
CA THR A 129 18.57 0.64 -10.46
C THR A 129 18.41 2.08 -10.92
N PHE A 130 18.81 3.03 -10.07
CA PHE A 130 18.73 4.46 -10.42
C PHE A 130 19.98 4.90 -11.19
N PRO A 131 19.81 5.69 -12.27
CA PRO A 131 20.95 6.32 -12.91
C PRO A 131 21.65 7.28 -11.94
N PRO A 132 22.98 7.49 -12.06
CA PRO A 132 23.79 8.27 -11.11
C PRO A 132 23.52 9.80 -11.13
N ASN A 133 22.47 10.23 -11.82
CA ASN A 133 22.10 11.63 -12.02
C ASN A 133 21.61 12.26 -10.69
N LEU A 134 21.47 13.60 -10.64
CA LEU A 134 20.90 14.34 -9.50
C LEU A 134 19.56 13.75 -9.00
N ASN A 135 18.69 13.36 -9.93
CA ASN A 135 17.42 12.69 -9.63
C ASN A 135 17.61 11.32 -8.96
N GLY A 136 18.67 10.59 -9.32
CA GLY A 136 19.03 9.32 -8.68
C GLY A 136 19.52 9.51 -7.25
N ARG A 137 20.33 10.55 -7.00
CA ARG A 137 20.76 10.91 -5.63
C ARG A 137 19.59 11.29 -4.73
N LEU A 138 18.63 12.07 -5.24
CA LEU A 138 17.41 12.38 -4.49
C LEU A 138 16.61 11.12 -4.15
N ARG A 139 16.42 10.22 -5.13
CA ARG A 139 15.74 8.92 -4.91
C ARG A 139 16.45 8.06 -3.86
N MET A 140 17.78 8.02 -3.85
CA MET A 140 18.54 7.31 -2.80
C MET A 140 18.31 7.91 -1.42
N LEU A 141 18.30 9.24 -1.33
CA LEU A 141 18.04 9.94 -0.08
C LEU A 141 16.63 9.63 0.44
N ILE A 142 15.63 9.71 -0.44
CA ILE A 142 14.26 9.30 -0.11
C ILE A 142 14.21 7.85 0.33
N MET A 143 14.83 6.92 -0.40
CA MET A 143 14.86 5.51 -0.05
C MET A 143 15.43 5.28 1.35
N LYS A 144 16.45 6.06 1.75
CA LYS A 144 17.02 6.02 3.10
C LYS A 144 16.04 6.46 4.19
N PHE A 145 15.21 7.46 3.93
CA PHE A 145 14.21 7.96 4.88
C PHE A 145 12.92 7.13 4.88
N ALA A 146 12.48 6.73 3.68
CA ALA A 146 11.28 5.99 3.41
C ALA A 146 11.39 4.51 3.79
N LYS A 147 12.61 3.94 3.73
CA LYS A 147 12.86 2.49 3.81
C LYS A 147 11.91 1.71 2.89
N CYS A 148 11.75 2.23 1.68
CA CYS A 148 10.92 1.66 0.63
C CYS A 148 11.45 2.15 -0.72
N HIS A 149 11.48 1.26 -1.71
CA HIS A 149 11.94 1.58 -3.05
C HIS A 149 10.94 2.49 -3.77
N PRO A 150 11.35 3.58 -4.44
CA PRO A 150 10.42 4.50 -5.11
C PRO A 150 9.75 3.91 -6.37
N SER A 151 10.16 2.72 -6.82
CA SER A 151 9.45 1.99 -7.88
C SER A 151 8.24 1.19 -7.38
N THR A 152 8.06 1.07 -6.07
CA THR A 152 6.91 0.40 -5.44
C THR A 152 5.58 1.04 -5.87
N ALA A 153 4.59 0.23 -6.21
CA ALA A 153 3.23 0.66 -6.60
C ALA A 153 2.26 0.73 -5.42
N GLY A 154 2.55 0.02 -4.34
CA GLY A 154 1.75 0.10 -3.12
C GLY A 154 2.46 -0.56 -1.96
N ILE A 155 2.04 -0.21 -0.75
CA ILE A 155 2.50 -0.85 0.48
C ILE A 155 1.30 -1.52 1.13
N VAL A 156 1.44 -2.79 1.48
CA VAL A 156 0.44 -3.57 2.23
C VAL A 156 0.90 -3.71 3.67
N LEU A 157 0.05 -3.34 4.61
CA LEU A 157 0.21 -3.63 6.04
C LEU A 157 -0.60 -4.88 6.37
N ILE A 158 0.01 -5.93 6.91
CA ILE A 158 -0.74 -7.06 7.45
C ILE A 158 -1.01 -6.79 8.93
N VAL A 159 -2.27 -6.83 9.30
CA VAL A 159 -2.79 -6.51 10.63
C VAL A 159 -3.45 -7.77 11.19
N ARG A 160 -3.17 -8.06 12.46
CA ARG A 160 -3.76 -9.17 13.20
C ARG A 160 -4.34 -8.66 14.51
N LYS A 161 -5.50 -9.19 14.90
CA LYS A 161 -6.06 -8.90 16.22
C LYS A 161 -5.22 -9.60 17.30
N LYS A 162 -4.89 -8.90 18.38
CA LYS A 162 -4.24 -9.52 19.55
C LYS A 162 -5.14 -10.56 20.21
#